data_AF-Q22YU9-F1
#
_entry.id   AF-Q22YU9-F1
#
_cell.length_a   1.000
_cell.length_b   1.000
_cell.length_c   1.000
_cell.angle_alpha   90.00
_cell.angle_beta   90.00
_cell.angle_gamma   90.00
#
_symmetry.space_group_name_H-M   'P 1'
#
loop_
_entity.id
_entity.type
_entity.pdbx_description
1 polymer ?
#
loop_
_entity_poly.entity_id
_entity_poly.type
_entity_poly.pdbx_seq_one_letter_code
_entity_poly.pdbx_strand_id
1 'polypeptide(L)'
;MSQEREEILQKEITSVQDENDIISLDQIKDKQYVQRKKYQSRNLQIKNQIQRKKETINKLPSFRLRRIQGEISHYEQNQIQGVKLNYNYQNPVAIYLTIQGPKGTPYYGAWFNYEMTFPDNYPFEPPIITSLQTVYHYSEYNCLLKGGCFGHAPRHLEYKSGWLPSYNFDRQIKKVIDYFYIEHFTDMWVDTVTYQIYLKDKEQFNKNVKSTIATEKAKEQVKQYLVFQKCIKQFLPINSDSVFIDLFF
;
A
#
# COMPACT_ATOMS: atom_id res chain seq x y z
N MET A 1 55.08 -4.55 53.19
CA MET A 1 54.25 -4.36 51.98
C MET A 1 54.55 -3.03 51.29
N SER A 2 55.80 -2.65 51.04
CA SER A 2 57.11 -3.29 51.23
C SER A 2 58.07 -2.35 50.50
N GLN A 3 59.30 -2.21 50.97
CA GLN A 3 60.33 -1.40 50.33
C GLN A 3 60.47 -1.68 48.81
N GLU A 4 60.03 -2.86 48.34
CA GLU A 4 59.86 -3.21 46.93
C GLU A 4 59.02 -2.22 46.10
N ARG A 5 57.94 -1.64 46.64
CA ARG A 5 57.13 -0.66 45.87
C ARG A 5 57.86 0.66 45.66
N GLU A 6 58.64 1.08 46.65
CA GLU A 6 59.49 2.27 46.55
C GLU A 6 60.69 2.01 45.65
N GLU A 7 61.28 0.82 45.69
CA GLU A 7 62.34 0.42 44.75
C GLU A 7 61.86 0.33 43.30
N ILE A 8 60.63 -0.15 43.05
CA ILE A 8 60.03 -0.18 41.71
C ILE A 8 59.79 1.25 41.21
N LEU A 9 59.23 2.13 42.05
CA LEU A 9 59.02 3.54 41.72
C LEU A 9 60.35 4.28 41.47
N GLN A 10 61.38 4.02 42.29
CA GLN A 10 62.69 4.62 42.08
C GLN A 10 63.39 4.08 40.84
N LYS A 11 63.25 2.80 40.50
CA LYS A 11 63.73 2.21 39.24
C LYS A 11 63.01 2.79 38.02
N GLU A 12 61.69 3.00 38.10
CA GLU A 12 60.94 3.67 37.04
C GLU A 12 61.39 5.12 36.86
N ILE A 13 61.64 5.86 37.95
CA ILE A 13 62.12 7.25 37.90
C ILE A 13 63.57 7.33 37.38
N THR A 14 64.45 6.41 37.76
CA THR A 14 65.84 6.39 37.25
C THR A 14 65.93 5.91 35.81
N SER A 15 65.04 5.03 35.34
CA SER A 15 64.94 4.67 33.91
C SER A 15 64.48 5.83 32.99
N VAL A 16 63.93 6.90 33.57
CA VAL A 16 63.55 8.13 32.87
C VAL A 16 64.71 9.14 32.81
N GLN A 17 65.80 8.90 33.57
CA GLN A 17 66.96 9.79 33.65
C GLN A 17 68.16 9.37 32.79
N ASP A 18 68.02 8.33 31.95
CA ASP A 18 68.95 8.11 30.84
C ASP A 18 68.75 9.22 29.78
N GLU A 19 69.81 9.99 29.55
CA GLU A 19 69.87 11.06 28.55
C GLU A 19 69.54 10.54 27.14
N ASN A 20 68.35 10.88 26.62
CA ASN A 20 68.19 11.64 25.35
C ASN A 20 66.77 11.63 24.73
N ASP A 21 65.74 11.10 25.39
CA ASP A 21 64.35 11.18 24.87
C ASP A 21 63.37 11.82 25.86
N ILE A 22 63.81 12.88 26.56
CA ILE A 22 62.85 13.76 27.26
C ILE A 22 62.10 14.55 26.18
N ILE A 23 60.97 14.02 25.75
CA ILE A 23 60.09 14.66 24.77
C ILE A 23 59.75 16.05 25.31
N SER A 24 60.16 17.11 24.61
CA SER A 24 59.95 18.48 25.07
C SER A 24 58.45 18.78 25.20
N LEU A 25 58.07 19.70 26.09
CA LEU A 25 56.68 20.15 26.23
C LEU A 25 56.05 20.55 24.89
N ASP A 26 56.85 21.11 23.97
CA ASP A 26 56.42 21.47 22.62
C ASP A 26 56.20 20.24 21.74
N GLN A 27 57.08 19.23 21.81
CA GLN A 27 56.88 17.95 21.12
C GLN A 27 55.64 17.19 21.62
N ILE A 28 55.30 17.28 22.91
CA ILE A 28 54.05 16.71 23.47
C ILE A 28 52.83 17.45 22.92
N LYS A 29 52.85 18.80 22.92
CA LYS A 29 51.77 19.63 22.36
C LYS A 29 51.56 19.34 20.87
N ASP A 30 52.65 19.17 20.10
CA ASP A 30 52.60 18.83 18.68
C ASP A 30 51.98 17.45 18.46
N LYS A 31 52.39 16.43 19.23
CA LYS A 31 51.79 15.08 19.18
C LYS A 31 50.29 15.13 19.51
N GLN A 32 49.88 15.88 20.53
CA GLN A 32 48.48 16.06 20.89
C GLN A 32 47.69 16.82 19.81
N TYR A 33 48.28 17.83 19.18
CA TYR A 33 47.67 18.57 18.08
C TYR A 33 47.42 17.66 16.87
N VAL A 34 48.43 16.89 16.47
CA VAL A 34 48.32 15.91 15.37
C VAL A 34 47.25 14.86 15.69
N GLN A 35 47.22 14.35 16.92
CA GLN A 35 46.23 13.37 17.36
C GLN A 35 44.81 13.94 17.34
N ARG A 36 44.61 15.18 17.81
CA ARG A 36 43.32 15.89 17.74
C ARG A 36 42.87 16.10 16.30
N LYS A 37 43.76 16.51 15.39
CA LYS A 37 43.42 16.64 13.96
C LYS A 37 43.03 15.29 13.36
N LYS A 38 43.77 14.22 13.62
CA LYS A 38 43.41 12.85 13.15
C LYS A 38 42.03 12.43 13.66
N TYR A 39 41.73 12.68 14.93
CA TYR A 39 40.43 12.38 15.52
C TYR A 39 39.29 13.20 14.87
N GLN A 40 39.50 14.50 14.67
CA GLN A 40 38.53 15.37 13.99
C GLN A 40 38.28 14.93 12.54
N SER A 41 39.33 14.63 11.79
CA SER A 41 39.23 14.13 10.40
C SER A 41 38.47 12.81 10.34
N ARG A 42 38.75 11.86 11.25
CA ARG A 42 38.03 10.58 11.32
C ARG A 42 36.55 10.78 11.64
N ASN A 43 36.22 11.64 12.59
CA ASN A 43 34.83 11.93 12.93
C ASN A 43 34.07 12.61 11.78
N LEU A 44 34.72 13.50 11.04
CA LEU A 44 34.14 14.14 9.86
C LEU A 44 33.86 13.10 8.76
N GLN A 45 34.80 12.18 8.51
CA GLN A 45 34.61 11.08 7.57
C GLN A 45 33.43 10.18 7.97
N ILE A 46 33.32 9.81 9.25
CA ILE A 46 32.20 9.02 9.77
C ILE A 46 30.88 9.76 9.59
N LYS A 47 30.81 11.05 9.93
CA LYS A 47 29.61 11.88 9.71
C LYS A 47 29.20 11.89 8.24
N ASN A 48 30.15 12.07 7.32
CA ASN A 48 29.89 12.09 5.89
C ASN A 48 29.41 10.71 5.38
N GLN A 49 29.97 9.61 5.88
CA GLN A 49 29.50 8.26 5.55
C GLN A 49 28.07 8.01 6.03
N ILE A 50 27.75 8.42 7.26
CA ILE A 50 26.38 8.32 7.81
C ILE A 50 25.42 9.14 6.97
N GLN A 51 25.81 10.37 6.60
CA GLN A 51 24.99 11.26 5.78
C GLN A 51 24.70 10.65 4.40
N ARG A 52 25.73 10.16 3.70
CA ARG A 52 25.55 9.45 2.41
C ARG A 52 24.65 8.22 2.54
N LYS A 53 24.79 7.47 3.64
CA LYS A 53 23.95 6.30 3.91
C LYS A 53 22.49 6.70 4.17
N LYS A 54 22.24 7.78 4.91
CA LYS A 54 20.90 8.36 5.12
C LYS A 54 20.28 8.82 3.80
N GLU A 55 21.02 9.52 2.96
CA GLU A 55 20.58 9.95 1.63
C GLU A 55 20.24 8.76 0.73
N THR A 56 21.03 7.70 0.79
CA THR A 56 20.77 6.46 0.05
C THR A 56 19.52 5.75 0.57
N ILE A 57 19.33 5.69 1.90
CA ILE A 57 18.14 5.11 2.55
C ILE A 57 16.87 5.89 2.19
N ASN A 58 16.93 7.22 2.16
CA ASN A 58 15.80 8.06 1.80
C ASN A 58 15.38 7.93 0.33
N LYS A 59 16.30 7.51 -0.55
CA LYS A 59 16.00 7.22 -1.96
C LYS A 59 15.39 5.83 -2.18
N LEU A 60 15.56 4.91 -1.24
CA LEU A 60 15.00 3.56 -1.37
C LEU A 60 13.48 3.61 -1.16
N PRO A 61 12.70 2.88 -1.98
CA PRO A 61 11.27 2.76 -1.75
C PRO A 61 11.02 2.21 -0.33
N SER A 62 10.03 2.78 0.34
CA SER A 62 9.65 2.37 1.69
C SER A 62 9.39 0.86 1.75
N PHE A 63 9.51 0.25 2.93
CA PHE A 63 9.19 -1.18 3.11
C PHE A 63 7.81 -1.53 2.55
N ARG A 64 6.81 -0.68 2.83
CA ARG A 64 5.46 -0.75 2.27
C ARG A 64 5.47 -0.78 0.73
N LEU A 65 6.15 0.17 0.08
CA LEU A 65 6.20 0.23 -1.38
C LEU A 65 6.89 -1.00 -1.98
N ARG A 66 7.99 -1.47 -1.37
CA ARG A 66 8.66 -2.71 -1.80
C ARG A 66 7.76 -3.93 -1.66
N ARG A 67 7.00 -4.00 -0.57
CA ARG A 67 6.01 -5.07 -0.34
C ARG A 67 4.93 -5.04 -1.43
N ILE A 68 4.33 -3.89 -1.68
CA ILE A 68 3.29 -3.70 -2.70
C ILE A 68 3.82 -4.09 -4.08
N GLN A 69 5.00 -3.59 -4.48
CA GLN A 69 5.63 -3.90 -5.76
C GLN A 69 5.92 -5.40 -5.92
N GLY A 70 6.40 -6.06 -4.86
CA GLY A 70 6.66 -7.49 -4.87
C GLY A 70 5.40 -8.32 -5.06
N GLU A 71 4.32 -7.97 -4.36
CA GLU A 71 3.02 -8.63 -4.57
C GLU A 71 2.47 -8.39 -5.97
N ILE A 72 2.64 -7.18 -6.50
CA ILE A 72 2.14 -6.83 -7.84
C ILE A 72 2.85 -7.68 -8.89
N SER A 73 4.18 -7.76 -8.77
CA SER A 73 5.01 -8.59 -9.64
C SER A 73 4.61 -10.06 -9.56
N HIS A 74 4.22 -10.55 -8.37
CA HIS A 74 3.74 -11.91 -8.19
C HIS A 74 2.36 -12.14 -8.86
N TYR A 75 1.43 -11.20 -8.71
CA TYR A 75 0.12 -11.25 -9.33
C TYR A 75 0.21 -11.24 -10.87
N GLU A 76 1.11 -10.44 -11.43
CA GLU A 76 1.32 -10.39 -12.88
C GLU A 76 1.73 -11.74 -13.48
N GLN A 77 2.39 -12.60 -12.70
CA GLN A 77 2.73 -13.96 -13.10
C GLN A 77 1.53 -14.92 -13.03
N ASN A 78 0.56 -14.64 -12.15
CA ASN A 78 -0.56 -15.53 -11.82
C ASN A 78 -1.89 -14.75 -11.77
N GLN A 79 -2.23 -14.08 -12.87
CA GLN A 79 -3.41 -13.23 -12.92
C GLN A 79 -4.70 -14.04 -12.70
N ILE A 80 -5.59 -13.52 -11.87
CA ILE A 80 -6.89 -14.14 -11.64
C ILE A 80 -7.78 -13.87 -12.85
N GLN A 81 -8.38 -14.94 -13.39
CA GLN A 81 -9.28 -14.83 -14.54
C GLN A 81 -10.46 -13.90 -14.23
N GLY A 82 -10.79 -13.02 -15.18
CA GLY A 82 -11.88 -12.06 -15.01
C GLY A 82 -11.49 -10.85 -14.16
N VAL A 83 -10.21 -10.66 -13.81
CA VAL A 83 -9.73 -9.47 -13.10
C VAL A 83 -8.72 -8.74 -13.95
N LYS A 84 -8.94 -7.43 -14.14
CA LYS A 84 -8.00 -6.50 -14.77
C LYS A 84 -7.44 -5.57 -13.72
N LEU A 85 -6.15 -5.28 -13.80
CA LEU A 85 -5.46 -4.40 -12.88
C LEU A 85 -4.96 -3.16 -13.63
N ASN A 86 -5.18 -1.99 -13.05
CA ASN A 86 -4.75 -0.70 -13.59
C ASN A 86 -3.98 0.07 -12.50
N TYR A 87 -2.74 0.43 -12.80
CA TYR A 87 -1.87 1.13 -11.85
C TYR A 87 -2.19 2.62 -11.78
N ASN A 88 -2.20 3.17 -10.56
CA ASN A 88 -2.21 4.61 -10.38
C ASN A 88 -0.76 5.14 -10.35
N TYR A 89 -0.29 5.66 -11.49
CA TYR A 89 1.07 6.21 -11.59
C TYR A 89 1.30 7.45 -10.73
N GLN A 90 0.25 8.16 -10.33
CA GLN A 90 0.34 9.33 -9.45
C GLN A 90 0.37 8.92 -7.98
N ASN A 91 -0.21 7.76 -7.65
CA ASN A 91 -0.32 7.25 -6.30
C ASN A 91 0.04 5.76 -6.24
N PRO A 92 1.32 5.39 -6.03
CA PRO A 92 1.78 4.00 -6.06
C PRO A 92 1.28 3.15 -4.88
N VAL A 93 0.55 3.74 -3.92
CA VAL A 93 -0.12 3.03 -2.81
C VAL A 93 -1.61 2.82 -3.07
N ALA A 94 -2.09 3.14 -4.28
CA ALA A 94 -3.43 2.84 -4.74
C ALA A 94 -3.38 2.10 -6.08
N ILE A 95 -4.25 1.10 -6.23
CA ILE A 95 -4.42 0.36 -7.48
C ILE A 95 -5.90 0.27 -7.81
N TYR A 96 -6.22 0.24 -9.11
CA TYR A 96 -7.57 0.06 -9.60
C TYR A 96 -7.75 -1.38 -10.10
N LEU A 97 -8.88 -1.98 -9.74
CA LEU A 97 -9.25 -3.33 -10.11
C LEU A 97 -10.56 -3.30 -10.86
N THR A 98 -10.64 -4.05 -11.96
CA THR A 98 -11.89 -4.27 -12.69
C THR A 98 -12.19 -5.75 -12.70
N ILE A 99 -13.20 -6.17 -11.94
CA ILE A 99 -13.56 -7.57 -11.70
C ILE A 99 -14.84 -7.91 -12.46
N GLN A 100 -14.83 -9.03 -13.18
CA GLN A 100 -16.00 -9.55 -13.86
C GLN A 100 -16.90 -10.27 -12.86
N GLY A 101 -18.21 -10.02 -12.95
CA GLY A 101 -19.20 -10.76 -12.18
C GLY A 101 -19.08 -12.28 -12.45
N PRO A 102 -18.94 -13.14 -11.43
CA PRO A 102 -18.73 -14.57 -11.62
C PRO A 102 -19.93 -15.29 -12.24
N LYS A 103 -19.65 -16.39 -12.96
CA LYS A 103 -20.70 -17.28 -13.50
C LYS A 103 -21.56 -17.84 -12.37
N GLY A 104 -22.85 -18.03 -12.64
CA GLY A 104 -23.82 -18.52 -11.65
C GLY A 104 -24.35 -17.45 -10.70
N THR A 105 -23.82 -16.23 -10.75
CA THR A 105 -24.31 -15.10 -9.93
C THR A 105 -25.19 -14.17 -10.76
N PRO A 106 -26.10 -13.37 -10.16
CA PRO A 106 -26.86 -12.35 -10.89
C PRO A 106 -25.98 -11.24 -11.47
N TYR A 107 -24.72 -11.16 -11.05
CA TYR A 107 -23.72 -10.21 -11.52
C TYR A 107 -23.01 -10.65 -12.81
N TYR A 108 -23.20 -11.90 -13.24
CA TYR A 108 -22.53 -12.45 -14.42
C TYR A 108 -22.69 -11.55 -15.67
N GLY A 109 -21.58 -11.37 -16.39
CA GLY A 109 -21.49 -10.58 -17.62
C GLY A 109 -21.20 -9.10 -17.42
N ALA A 110 -21.27 -8.59 -16.18
CA ALA A 110 -20.92 -7.21 -15.85
C ALA A 110 -19.48 -7.08 -15.35
N TRP A 111 -18.95 -5.85 -15.40
CA TRP A 111 -17.64 -5.49 -14.85
C TRP A 111 -17.81 -4.48 -13.71
N PHE A 112 -17.02 -4.65 -12.66
CA PHE A 112 -17.08 -3.87 -11.44
C PHE A 112 -15.73 -3.24 -11.12
N ASN A 113 -15.72 -1.93 -10.95
CA ASN A 113 -14.50 -1.17 -10.70
C ASN A 113 -14.31 -0.92 -9.20
N TYR A 114 -13.10 -1.15 -8.72
CA TYR A 114 -12.69 -0.94 -7.33
C TYR A 114 -11.39 -0.14 -7.28
N GLU A 115 -11.22 0.58 -6.19
CA GLU A 115 -9.94 1.12 -5.75
C GLU A 115 -9.49 0.34 -4.51
N MET A 116 -8.26 -0.14 -4.54
CA MET A 116 -7.60 -0.74 -3.39
C MET A 116 -6.45 0.15 -2.97
N THR A 117 -6.53 0.66 -1.73
CA THR A 117 -5.55 1.57 -1.15
C THR A 117 -4.85 0.88 0.00
N PHE A 118 -3.53 0.78 -0.08
CA PHE A 118 -2.72 0.20 0.98
C PHE A 118 -2.52 1.24 2.10
N PRO A 119 -2.68 0.95 3.39
CA PRO A 119 -2.41 1.90 4.48
C PRO A 119 -0.91 2.05 4.77
N ASP A 120 -0.52 3.07 5.55
CA ASP A 120 0.89 3.39 5.85
C ASP A 120 1.67 2.27 6.54
N ASN A 121 0.99 1.49 7.36
CA ASN A 121 1.53 0.34 8.09
C ASN A 121 1.33 -0.99 7.35
N TYR A 122 0.91 -0.99 6.08
CA TYR A 122 0.83 -2.21 5.28
C TYR A 122 2.19 -2.93 5.24
N PRO A 123 2.25 -4.27 5.44
CA PRO A 123 1.16 -5.24 5.50
C PRO A 123 0.68 -5.57 6.92
N PHE A 124 0.93 -4.74 7.94
CA PHE A 124 0.44 -5.00 9.30
C PHE A 124 -1.04 -4.63 9.48
N GLU A 125 -1.60 -3.82 8.58
CA GLU A 125 -3.04 -3.64 8.41
C GLU A 125 -3.45 -4.01 6.98
N PRO A 126 -4.70 -4.47 6.77
CA PRO A 126 -5.20 -4.83 5.45
C PRO A 126 -5.31 -3.62 4.53
N PRO A 127 -5.29 -3.82 3.20
CA PRO A 127 -5.64 -2.76 2.27
C PRO A 127 -7.13 -2.43 2.37
N ILE A 128 -7.48 -1.19 2.07
CA ILE A 128 -8.87 -0.71 2.04
C ILE A 128 -9.38 -0.85 0.62
N ILE A 129 -10.50 -1.56 0.44
CA ILE A 129 -11.14 -1.71 -0.87
C ILE A 129 -12.42 -0.89 -0.90
N THR A 130 -12.57 -0.10 -1.96
CA THR A 130 -13.77 0.72 -2.19
C THR A 130 -14.32 0.43 -3.57
N SER A 131 -15.62 0.13 -3.65
CA SER A 131 -16.32 0.06 -4.94
C SER A 131 -16.48 1.47 -5.52
N LEU A 132 -16.10 1.65 -6.79
CA LEU A 132 -16.23 2.91 -7.52
C LEU A 132 -17.62 3.11 -8.13
N GLN A 133 -18.47 2.10 -8.03
CA GLN A 133 -19.84 2.09 -8.51
C GLN A 133 -20.79 1.50 -7.47
N THR A 134 -22.08 1.79 -7.61
CA THR A 134 -23.10 1.17 -6.75
C THR A 134 -23.30 -0.29 -7.15
N VAL A 135 -23.22 -1.19 -6.17
CA VAL A 135 -23.51 -2.61 -6.36
C VAL A 135 -24.79 -2.95 -5.61
N TYR A 136 -25.81 -3.41 -6.32
CA TYR A 136 -27.04 -3.88 -5.69
C TYR A 136 -26.79 -5.23 -5.02
N HIS A 137 -26.76 -5.22 -3.70
CA HIS A 137 -26.42 -6.35 -2.87
C HIS A 137 -27.25 -6.28 -1.59
N TYR A 138 -27.70 -7.42 -1.06
CA TYR A 138 -28.59 -7.39 0.11
C TYR A 138 -27.86 -7.17 1.42
N SER A 139 -26.64 -7.67 1.55
CA SER A 139 -25.77 -7.32 2.66
C SER A 139 -25.10 -5.98 2.41
N GLU A 140 -24.68 -5.33 3.49
CA GLU A 140 -23.97 -4.03 3.53
C GLU A 140 -22.64 -4.06 2.76
N TYR A 141 -22.69 -4.19 1.44
CA TYR A 141 -21.58 -4.49 0.52
C TYR A 141 -20.39 -3.54 0.70
N ASN A 142 -20.67 -2.25 0.81
CA ASN A 142 -19.63 -1.26 1.04
C ASN A 142 -19.04 -1.33 2.46
N CYS A 143 -19.83 -1.69 3.48
CA CYS A 143 -19.28 -1.89 4.82
C CYS A 143 -18.44 -3.17 4.91
N LEU A 144 -18.83 -4.19 4.16
CA LEU A 144 -18.14 -5.46 4.04
C LEU A 144 -16.79 -5.30 3.34
N LEU A 145 -16.73 -4.57 2.22
CA LEU A 145 -15.46 -4.29 1.51
C LEU A 145 -14.47 -3.46 2.33
N LYS A 146 -14.96 -2.51 3.14
CA LYS A 146 -14.13 -1.65 3.98
C LYS A 146 -13.72 -2.27 5.32
N GLY A 147 -14.32 -3.41 5.69
CA GLY A 147 -14.02 -4.12 6.95
C GLY A 147 -14.38 -3.36 8.23
N GLY A 148 -15.28 -2.37 8.17
CA GLY A 148 -15.52 -1.39 9.25
C GLY A 148 -16.71 -1.65 10.18
N CYS A 149 -17.65 -2.54 9.83
CA CYS A 149 -18.84 -2.79 10.66
C CYS A 149 -18.61 -3.96 11.63
N PHE A 150 -18.54 -3.66 12.94
CA PHE A 150 -18.39 -4.62 14.04
C PHE A 150 -19.53 -5.66 14.19
N GLY A 151 -20.62 -5.56 13.40
CA GLY A 151 -21.81 -6.42 13.54
C GLY A 151 -22.20 -7.24 12.30
N HIS A 152 -21.53 -7.06 11.15
CA HIS A 152 -21.97 -7.65 9.87
C HIS A 152 -20.94 -8.55 9.20
N ALA A 153 -19.84 -8.90 9.88
CA ALA A 153 -18.78 -9.66 9.25
C ALA A 153 -19.22 -11.12 9.00
N PRO A 154 -19.25 -11.61 7.75
CA PRO A 154 -19.14 -13.04 7.51
C PRO A 154 -17.81 -13.50 8.11
N ARG A 155 -17.80 -14.71 8.70
CA ARG A 155 -16.60 -15.41 9.21
C ARG A 155 -15.45 -15.56 8.19
N HIS A 156 -15.67 -15.13 6.94
CA HIS A 156 -14.78 -15.27 5.80
C HIS A 156 -14.01 -13.99 5.43
N LEU A 157 -14.28 -12.86 6.10
CA LEU A 157 -13.47 -11.67 6.02
C LEU A 157 -12.38 -11.68 7.07
N GLU A 158 -11.16 -11.45 6.61
CA GLU A 158 -10.05 -11.19 7.49
C GLU A 158 -10.15 -9.73 7.92
N TYR A 159 -10.99 -9.51 8.93
CA TYR A 159 -11.12 -8.26 9.66
C TYR A 159 -9.75 -7.78 10.15
N LYS A 160 -9.64 -6.55 10.69
CA LYS A 160 -8.40 -6.10 11.34
C LYS A 160 -7.88 -7.10 12.40
N SER A 161 -8.75 -7.87 13.05
CA SER A 161 -8.35 -8.96 13.96
C SER A 161 -8.01 -10.30 13.29
N GLY A 162 -8.44 -10.53 12.05
CA GLY A 162 -8.18 -11.76 11.28
C GLY A 162 -7.10 -11.60 10.21
N TRP A 163 -6.67 -10.38 9.91
CA TRP A 163 -5.62 -10.06 8.96
C TRP A 163 -4.25 -10.50 9.49
N LEU A 164 -3.48 -11.18 8.63
CA LEU A 164 -2.08 -11.50 8.89
C LEU A 164 -1.19 -10.81 7.86
N PRO A 165 0.00 -10.31 8.26
CA PRO A 165 0.95 -9.69 7.33
C PRO A 165 1.47 -10.61 6.22
N SER A 166 1.28 -11.92 6.35
CA SER A 166 1.56 -12.89 5.30
C SER A 166 0.57 -12.84 4.14
N TYR A 167 -0.62 -12.28 4.34
CA TYR A 167 -1.63 -12.19 3.30
C TYR A 167 -1.27 -11.11 2.29
N ASN A 168 -1.69 -11.33 1.06
CA ASN A 168 -1.38 -10.49 -0.09
C ASN A 168 -2.67 -9.96 -0.74
N PHE A 169 -2.53 -9.03 -1.67
CA PHE A 169 -3.70 -8.47 -2.35
C PHE A 169 -4.40 -9.50 -3.26
N ASP A 170 -3.74 -10.54 -3.77
CA ASP A 170 -4.42 -11.63 -4.52
C ASP A 170 -5.54 -12.25 -3.70
N ARG A 171 -5.25 -12.48 -2.42
CA ARG A 171 -6.25 -12.99 -1.47
C ARG A 171 -7.38 -11.99 -1.31
N GLN A 172 -7.07 -10.70 -1.25
CA GLN A 172 -8.06 -9.65 -1.14
C GLN A 172 -8.95 -9.56 -2.39
N ILE A 173 -8.39 -9.71 -3.59
CA ILE A 173 -9.15 -9.82 -4.84
C ILE A 173 -10.11 -11.01 -4.79
N LYS A 174 -9.63 -12.18 -4.37
CA LYS A 174 -10.47 -13.38 -4.22
C LYS A 174 -11.62 -13.13 -3.24
N LYS A 175 -11.39 -12.38 -2.17
CA LYS A 175 -12.46 -11.98 -1.25
C LYS A 175 -13.50 -11.07 -1.89
N VAL A 176 -13.08 -10.10 -2.69
CA VAL A 176 -14.02 -9.27 -3.47
C VAL A 176 -14.87 -10.16 -4.40
N ILE A 177 -14.26 -11.15 -5.05
CA ILE A 177 -14.96 -12.12 -5.91
C ILE A 177 -15.97 -12.95 -5.10
N ASP A 178 -15.58 -13.45 -3.92
CA ASP A 178 -16.45 -14.24 -3.05
C ASP A 178 -17.75 -13.50 -2.67
N TYR A 179 -17.73 -12.15 -2.62
CA TYR A 179 -18.94 -11.38 -2.32
C TYR A 179 -20.02 -11.44 -3.40
N PHE A 180 -19.68 -11.71 -4.64
CA PHE A 180 -20.71 -11.86 -5.66
C PHE A 180 -21.55 -13.13 -5.45
N TYR A 181 -21.04 -14.11 -4.70
CA TYR A 181 -21.77 -15.30 -4.28
C TYR A 181 -22.61 -15.00 -3.05
N ILE A 182 -23.71 -14.27 -3.30
CA ILE A 182 -24.60 -13.77 -2.26
C ILE A 182 -25.09 -14.84 -1.29
N GLU A 183 -25.26 -16.08 -1.76
CA GLU A 183 -25.66 -17.24 -0.96
C GLU A 183 -24.77 -17.53 0.24
N HIS A 184 -23.50 -17.10 0.21
CA HIS A 184 -22.58 -17.23 1.34
C HIS A 184 -22.94 -16.33 2.53
N PHE A 185 -23.90 -15.40 2.38
CA PHE A 185 -24.25 -14.42 3.41
C PHE A 185 -25.66 -14.61 3.97
N THR A 186 -26.34 -15.74 3.71
CA THR A 186 -27.71 -15.98 4.20
C THR A 186 -27.79 -16.26 5.70
N ASP A 187 -26.68 -16.66 6.32
CA ASP A 187 -26.58 -16.89 7.77
C ASP A 187 -26.28 -15.60 8.55
N MET A 188 -26.14 -14.47 7.87
CA MET A 188 -25.89 -13.18 8.51
C MET A 188 -27.20 -12.54 8.98
N TRP A 189 -27.15 -11.89 10.14
CA TRP A 189 -28.24 -11.11 10.72
C TRP A 189 -28.42 -9.78 9.98
N VAL A 190 -28.80 -9.86 8.70
CA VAL A 190 -29.01 -8.70 7.83
C VAL A 190 -30.51 -8.55 7.60
N ASP A 191 -31.15 -7.59 8.25
CA ASP A 191 -32.57 -7.28 8.01
C ASP A 191 -32.71 -6.01 7.16
N THR A 192 -32.29 -6.11 5.90
CA THR A 192 -32.48 -5.02 4.92
C THR A 192 -33.71 -5.31 4.06
N VAL A 193 -34.35 -4.25 3.56
CA VAL A 193 -35.44 -4.38 2.57
C VAL A 193 -34.98 -5.22 1.37
N THR A 194 -33.73 -5.03 0.95
CA THR A 194 -33.11 -5.79 -0.14
C THR A 194 -32.99 -7.29 0.18
N TYR A 195 -32.66 -7.65 1.43
CA TYR A 195 -32.64 -9.05 1.87
C TYR A 195 -34.04 -9.68 1.91
N GLN A 196 -35.03 -8.92 2.38
CA GLN A 196 -36.43 -9.36 2.35
C GLN A 196 -36.92 -9.62 0.92
N ILE A 197 -36.52 -8.80 -0.05
CA ILE A 197 -36.78 -9.05 -1.48
C ILE A 197 -36.08 -10.33 -1.93
N TYR A 198 -34.80 -10.52 -1.60
CA TYR A 198 -34.06 -11.73 -1.96
C TYR A 198 -34.72 -13.02 -1.44
N LEU A 199 -35.24 -13.01 -0.20
CA LEU A 199 -35.91 -14.18 0.39
C LEU A 199 -37.27 -14.46 -0.25
N LYS A 200 -38.06 -13.42 -0.55
CA LYS A 200 -39.44 -13.55 -1.05
C LYS A 200 -39.50 -13.77 -2.56
N ASP A 201 -38.65 -13.08 -3.32
CA ASP A 201 -38.66 -13.06 -4.78
C ASP A 201 -37.23 -12.88 -5.33
N LYS A 202 -36.55 -14.02 -5.51
CA LYS A 202 -35.20 -14.06 -6.11
C LYS A 202 -35.18 -13.54 -7.54
N GLU A 203 -36.27 -13.67 -8.29
CA GLU A 203 -36.34 -13.20 -9.67
C GLU A 203 -36.36 -11.67 -9.70
N GLN A 204 -37.18 -11.05 -8.85
CA GLN A 204 -37.21 -9.60 -8.70
C GLN A 204 -35.88 -9.06 -8.18
N PHE A 205 -35.24 -9.74 -7.22
CA PHE A 205 -33.89 -9.38 -6.79
C PHE A 205 -32.90 -9.37 -7.97
N ASN A 206 -32.90 -10.43 -8.79
CA ASN A 206 -32.03 -10.52 -9.96
C ASN A 206 -32.32 -9.43 -11.00
N LYS A 207 -33.60 -9.09 -11.23
CA LYS A 207 -34.00 -7.96 -12.09
C LYS A 207 -33.46 -6.64 -11.56
N ASN A 208 -33.54 -6.40 -10.25
CA ASN A 208 -32.99 -5.20 -9.63
C ASN A 208 -31.47 -5.12 -9.81
N VAL A 209 -30.74 -6.23 -9.61
CA VAL A 209 -29.29 -6.30 -9.87
C VAL A 209 -28.98 -5.88 -11.31
N LYS A 210 -29.67 -6.46 -12.30
CA LYS A 210 -29.44 -6.11 -13.72
C LYS A 210 -29.77 -4.66 -14.03
N SER A 211 -30.84 -4.12 -13.45
CA SER A 211 -31.23 -2.72 -13.60
C SER A 211 -30.18 -1.76 -13.03
N THR A 212 -29.65 -2.05 -11.83
CA THR A 212 -28.57 -1.25 -11.23
C THR A 212 -27.29 -1.32 -12.07
N ILE A 213 -26.91 -2.51 -12.57
CA ILE A 213 -25.75 -2.67 -13.45
C ILE A 213 -25.91 -1.83 -14.72
N ALA A 214 -27.08 -1.86 -15.37
CA ALA A 214 -27.34 -1.07 -16.57
C ALA A 214 -27.26 0.43 -16.28
N THR A 215 -27.80 0.87 -15.15
CA THR A 215 -27.76 2.25 -14.69
C THR A 215 -26.33 2.74 -14.45
N GLU A 216 -25.52 1.97 -13.72
CA GLU A 216 -24.12 2.34 -13.46
C GLU A 216 -23.27 2.32 -14.75
N LYS A 217 -23.52 1.38 -15.66
CA LYS A 217 -22.88 1.37 -16.97
C LYS A 217 -23.20 2.64 -17.78
N ALA A 218 -24.46 3.06 -17.79
CA ALA A 218 -24.86 4.29 -18.48
C ALA A 218 -24.19 5.53 -17.87
N LYS A 219 -24.13 5.63 -16.53
CA LYS A 219 -23.40 6.70 -15.84
C LYS A 219 -21.92 6.74 -16.23
N GLU A 220 -21.29 5.58 -16.33
CA GLU A 220 -19.88 5.47 -16.71
C GLU A 220 -19.64 5.91 -18.17
N GLN A 221 -20.51 5.50 -19.10
CA GLN A 221 -20.44 5.97 -20.50
C GLN A 221 -20.57 7.49 -20.60
N VAL A 222 -21.50 8.09 -19.83
CA VAL A 222 -21.63 9.56 -19.77
C VAL A 222 -20.37 10.22 -19.21
N LYS A 223 -19.78 9.68 -18.14
CA LYS A 223 -18.50 10.19 -17.61
C LYS A 223 -17.39 10.14 -18.64
N GLN A 224 -17.25 9.01 -19.34
CA GLN A 224 -16.24 8.83 -20.39
C GLN A 224 -16.44 9.83 -21.54
N TYR A 225 -17.69 10.04 -21.96
CA TYR A 225 -18.03 11.06 -22.95
C TYR A 225 -17.64 12.47 -22.49
N LEU A 226 -17.95 12.85 -21.24
CA LEU A 226 -17.58 14.16 -20.70
C LEU A 226 -16.05 14.37 -20.63
N VAL A 227 -15.31 13.33 -20.23
CA VAL A 227 -13.83 13.36 -20.22
C VAL A 227 -13.30 13.53 -21.65
N PHE A 228 -13.81 12.73 -22.58
CA PHE A 228 -13.44 12.81 -24.00
C PHE A 228 -13.72 14.19 -24.59
N GLN A 229 -14.91 14.75 -24.37
CA GLN A 229 -15.25 16.10 -24.79
C GLN A 229 -14.29 17.14 -24.21
N LYS A 230 -13.96 17.04 -22.92
CA LYS A 230 -13.01 17.94 -22.26
C LYS A 230 -11.62 17.85 -22.90
N CYS A 231 -11.14 16.64 -23.20
CA CYS A 231 -9.85 16.43 -23.86
C CYS A 231 -9.86 17.00 -25.28
N ILE A 232 -10.88 16.71 -26.09
CA ILE A 232 -10.95 17.19 -27.48
C ILE A 232 -11.04 18.72 -27.58
N LYS A 233 -11.79 19.36 -26.67
CA LYS A 233 -11.86 20.84 -26.62
C LYS A 233 -10.51 21.50 -26.35
N GLN A 234 -9.50 20.78 -25.84
CA GLN A 234 -8.13 21.28 -25.70
C GLN A 234 -7.35 21.26 -27.01
N PHE A 235 -7.79 20.48 -28.00
CA PHE A 235 -7.08 20.27 -29.28
C PHE A 235 -7.81 20.83 -30.50
N LEU A 236 -9.12 21.11 -30.42
CA LEU A 236 -9.90 21.68 -31.52
C LEU A 236 -10.50 23.05 -31.15
N PRO A 237 -10.21 24.13 -31.90
CA PRO A 237 -10.84 25.43 -31.71
C PRO A 237 -12.20 25.47 -32.43
N ILE A 238 -13.15 24.59 -32.11
CA ILE A 238 -14.45 24.60 -32.80
C ILE A 238 -15.61 24.31 -31.84
N ASN A 239 -16.55 25.27 -31.78
CA ASN A 239 -17.95 25.05 -31.37
C ASN A 239 -18.59 24.04 -32.32
N SER A 240 -18.56 22.75 -31.99
CA SER A 240 -19.24 21.72 -32.79
C SER A 240 -19.86 20.67 -31.89
N ASP A 241 -20.93 21.07 -31.20
CA ASP A 241 -21.82 20.12 -30.51
C ASP A 241 -22.52 19.15 -31.49
N SER A 242 -22.43 19.38 -32.80
CA SER A 242 -23.08 18.61 -33.87
C SER A 242 -22.29 17.44 -34.45
N VAL A 243 -21.00 17.27 -34.16
CA VAL A 243 -20.15 16.26 -34.84
C VAL A 243 -20.06 14.92 -34.07
N PHE A 244 -20.53 14.86 -32.83
CA PHE A 244 -20.16 13.76 -31.91
C PHE A 244 -21.26 12.77 -31.53
N ILE A 245 -22.48 12.95 -32.05
CA ILE A 245 -23.62 12.05 -31.71
C ILE A 245 -23.46 10.65 -32.35
N ASP A 246 -22.75 10.53 -33.48
CA ASP A 246 -22.72 9.29 -34.26
C ASP A 246 -21.67 8.23 -33.82
N LEU A 247 -20.86 8.51 -32.79
CA LEU A 247 -19.76 7.61 -32.36
C LEU A 247 -20.07 6.73 -31.15
N PHE A 248 -21.22 6.95 -30.48
CA PHE A 248 -21.52 6.31 -29.19
C PHE A 248 -22.93 5.69 -29.09
N PHE A 249 -23.68 5.65 -30.19
CA PHE A 249 -24.90 4.83 -30.36
C PHE A 249 -24.61 3.64 -31.27
#